data_AF-A0A397V0I1-F1
#
_entry.id   AF-A0A397V0I1-F1
#
_cell.length_a   1.000
_cell.length_b   1.000
_cell.length_c   1.000
_cell.angle_alpha   90.00
_cell.angle_beta   90.00
_cell.angle_gamma   90.00
#
_symmetry.space_group_name_H-M   'P 1'
#
loop_
_entity.id
_entity.type
_entity.pdbx_description
1 polymer ?
#
loop_
_entity_poly.entity_id
_entity_poly.type
_entity_poly.pdbx_seq_one_letter_code
_entity_poly.pdbx_strand_id
1 'polypeptide(L)'
;MFNNKSVHNPNNIDASIVCEKLINQYQYCFDLSYSQRMAQWNSSFSNFDRIEQLSIHFYDNAIEERKEERKMKGAMLVGVKEQQLHSMQDYLNALNIVFDYNKEIGHLDGNVAPIVADWPGQRYIRQALTHFHKKNENSIPKEIVSVVPLLGPLHVALNTKEQVMKIYYPFFEKLFHFVFGERKILAKKPRPWRTNLLLELAFTAWIEIKEHIVKKFIFLQKNIEYQVIMELLDNIVPASLDIYALLFRSGSFDNYVETIFRIWTFALRWHRKNYNKAPLAFLSDLFYWEKIEHPMREAIKKNLVQFNDYWVENMHSRIRATTSPKDAADNIQKQAYLLDFHKYSAFREMFSTTKHYPYSPRDLKFLTTKTCIFLISQFQEIYRKNEETNLVSSKIPSPLKRRKKKKLPTSYNLPTLGEIDITSMPTGYSTLFPPLFNNCDHCYKILNINDQTIILICGHGFHLECYNSMEKKCRHCLNYYKKGIWKNVNAFLNGLNSEKNFDKDLDDDAQEDTEEDNNNSEETEIDQLNRQESLELDLLNRISEINSW
;
A
#
# COMPACT_ATOMS: atom_id res chain seq x y z
N MET A 1 24.87 20.60 -5.70
CA MET A 1 24.50 21.20 -7.01
C MET A 1 25.12 20.34 -8.10
N PHE A 2 24.39 20.05 -9.18
CA PHE A 2 24.91 19.36 -10.37
C PHE A 2 24.53 20.20 -11.60
N ASN A 3 25.51 20.59 -12.43
CA ASN A 3 25.30 21.52 -13.57
C ASN A 3 24.53 22.79 -13.19
N ASN A 4 24.88 23.43 -12.06
CA ASN A 4 24.18 24.58 -11.49
C ASN A 4 22.70 24.36 -11.15
N LYS A 5 22.24 23.11 -11.09
CA LYS A 5 20.89 22.75 -10.63
C LYS A 5 20.96 22.11 -9.24
N SER A 6 20.02 22.47 -8.39
CA SER A 6 19.93 21.90 -7.03
C SER A 6 19.37 20.48 -7.09
N VAL A 7 19.80 19.63 -6.15
CA VAL A 7 19.15 18.35 -5.88
C VAL A 7 17.75 18.58 -5.30
N HIS A 8 17.54 19.68 -4.59
CA HIS A 8 16.24 20.06 -4.06
C HIS A 8 15.38 20.68 -5.14
N ASN A 9 14.13 20.21 -5.25
CA ASN A 9 13.14 20.85 -6.09
C ASN A 9 12.89 22.28 -5.56
N PRO A 10 13.04 23.34 -6.37
CA PRO A 10 12.82 24.72 -5.92
C PRO A 10 11.39 24.98 -5.44
N ASN A 11 10.41 24.19 -5.92
CA ASN A 11 9.02 24.24 -5.46
C ASN A 11 8.76 23.37 -4.23
N ASN A 12 9.79 22.69 -3.69
CA ASN A 12 9.72 21.61 -2.70
C ASN A 12 8.93 20.39 -3.22
N ILE A 13 7.62 20.55 -3.46
CA ILE A 13 6.78 19.58 -4.14
C ILE A 13 6.07 20.28 -5.30
N ASP A 14 6.23 19.76 -6.52
CA ASP A 14 5.69 20.38 -7.73
C ASP A 14 4.45 19.61 -8.23
N ALA A 15 3.27 20.19 -8.05
CA ALA A 15 2.03 19.59 -8.53
C ALA A 15 1.97 19.50 -10.07
N SER A 16 2.62 20.43 -10.78
CA SER A 16 2.61 20.48 -12.25
C SER A 16 3.37 19.30 -12.83
N ILE A 17 4.58 19.00 -12.30
CA ILE A 17 5.39 17.90 -12.81
C ILE A 17 4.74 16.53 -12.54
N VAL A 18 4.10 16.37 -11.38
CA VAL A 18 3.35 15.15 -11.06
C VAL A 18 2.12 15.01 -11.95
N CYS A 19 1.40 16.11 -12.23
CA CYS A 19 0.27 16.10 -13.16
C CYS A 19 0.70 15.78 -14.59
N GLU A 20 1.83 16.31 -15.06
CA GLU A 20 2.38 16.03 -16.38
C GLU A 20 2.66 14.53 -16.53
N LYS A 21 3.34 13.93 -15.54
CA LYS A 21 3.62 12.48 -15.50
C LYS A 21 2.37 11.64 -15.39
N LEU A 22 1.38 12.06 -14.60
CA LEU A 22 0.07 11.41 -14.58
C LEU A 22 -0.54 11.35 -15.99
N ILE A 23 -0.61 12.48 -16.70
CA ILE A 23 -1.28 12.58 -18.00
C ILE A 23 -0.55 11.79 -19.09
N ASN A 24 0.78 11.86 -19.09
CA ASN A 24 1.61 11.39 -20.20
C ASN A 24 2.12 9.96 -20.00
N GLN A 25 2.23 9.48 -18.77
CA GLN A 25 2.89 8.20 -18.46
C GLN A 25 2.01 7.24 -17.65
N TYR A 26 1.28 7.70 -16.64
CA TYR A 26 0.67 6.80 -15.65
C TYR A 26 -0.85 6.61 -15.76
N GLN A 27 -1.58 7.52 -16.41
CA GLN A 27 -3.04 7.50 -16.41
C GLN A 27 -3.62 6.19 -16.95
N TYR A 28 -3.05 5.65 -18.04
CA TYR A 28 -3.55 4.41 -18.63
C TYR A 28 -3.37 3.21 -17.68
N CYS A 29 -2.33 3.23 -16.84
CA CYS A 29 -2.09 2.16 -15.87
C CYS A 29 -3.27 2.05 -14.89
N PHE A 30 -3.84 3.19 -14.47
CA PHE A 30 -4.92 3.23 -13.48
C PHE A 30 -6.30 2.92 -14.06
N ASP A 31 -6.42 2.77 -15.37
CA ASP A 31 -7.63 2.30 -16.04
C ASP A 31 -7.72 0.75 -16.01
N LEU A 32 -6.57 0.07 -15.82
CA LEU A 32 -6.43 -1.38 -15.67
C LEU A 32 -6.30 -1.79 -14.19
N SER A 33 -6.72 -3.02 -13.87
CA SER A 33 -6.42 -3.61 -12.57
C SER A 33 -4.91 -3.81 -12.38
N TYR A 34 -4.46 -3.91 -11.14
CA TYR A 34 -3.05 -4.17 -10.85
C TYR A 34 -2.59 -5.49 -11.48
N SER A 35 -3.37 -6.57 -11.34
CA SER A 35 -3.04 -7.86 -11.93
C SER A 35 -2.93 -7.81 -13.45
N GLN A 36 -3.83 -7.10 -14.14
CA GLN A 36 -3.74 -6.90 -15.60
C GLN A 36 -2.48 -6.12 -15.99
N ARG A 37 -2.12 -5.13 -15.17
CA ARG A 37 -0.96 -4.29 -15.41
C ARG A 37 0.35 -5.04 -15.15
N MET A 38 0.39 -5.86 -14.10
CA MET A 38 1.51 -6.73 -13.77
C MET A 38 1.79 -7.73 -14.89
N ALA A 39 0.75 -8.32 -15.49
CA ALA A 39 0.89 -9.25 -16.62
C ALA A 39 1.53 -8.62 -17.88
N GLN A 40 1.59 -7.29 -17.96
CA GLN A 40 2.21 -6.54 -19.05
C GLN A 40 3.65 -6.08 -18.71
N TRP A 41 4.18 -6.41 -17.54
CA TRP A 41 5.55 -6.08 -17.19
C TRP A 41 6.51 -7.10 -17.80
N ASN A 42 7.63 -6.61 -18.35
CA ASN A 42 8.70 -7.46 -18.88
C ASN A 42 9.59 -8.05 -17.76
N SER A 43 9.07 -8.20 -16.55
CA SER A 43 9.81 -8.62 -15.36
C SER A 43 9.39 -10.03 -14.96
N SER A 44 10.36 -10.95 -14.85
CA SER A 44 10.13 -12.25 -14.21
C SER A 44 10.43 -12.11 -12.71
N PHE A 45 9.43 -12.38 -11.88
CA PHE A 45 9.58 -12.42 -10.42
C PHE A 45 9.57 -13.87 -9.92
N SER A 46 10.39 -14.73 -10.50
CA SER A 46 10.37 -16.19 -10.25
C SER A 46 10.98 -16.64 -8.92
N ASN A 47 11.47 -15.71 -8.07
CA ASN A 47 12.39 -16.04 -6.97
C ASN A 47 11.89 -15.67 -5.56
N PHE A 48 10.60 -15.38 -5.37
CA PHE A 48 10.08 -15.06 -4.03
C PHE A 48 9.27 -16.23 -3.48
N ASP A 49 9.74 -16.77 -2.36
CA ASP A 49 9.04 -17.80 -1.61
C ASP A 49 7.81 -17.20 -0.91
N ARG A 50 6.72 -17.97 -0.86
CA ARG A 50 5.43 -17.52 -0.30
C ARG A 50 5.53 -17.22 1.20
N ILE A 51 6.27 -18.04 1.95
CA ILE A 51 6.48 -17.86 3.38
C ILE A 51 7.37 -16.64 3.62
N GLU A 52 8.33 -16.39 2.74
CA GLU A 52 9.15 -15.18 2.77
C GLU A 52 8.32 -13.90 2.65
N GLN A 53 7.36 -13.85 1.72
CA GLN A 53 6.45 -12.70 1.57
C GLN A 53 5.54 -12.52 2.80
N LEU A 54 5.16 -13.64 3.43
CA LEU A 54 4.37 -13.64 4.66
C LEU A 54 5.17 -13.14 5.86
N SER A 55 6.51 -13.26 5.81
CA SER A 55 7.40 -12.98 6.94
C SER A 55 8.11 -11.63 6.92
N ILE A 56 7.79 -10.74 5.97
CA ILE A 56 8.44 -9.42 5.82
C ILE A 56 8.35 -8.51 7.06
N HIS A 57 7.37 -8.76 7.94
CA HIS A 57 7.10 -7.97 9.14
C HIS A 57 7.69 -8.57 10.41
N PHE A 58 8.35 -9.73 10.30
CA PHE A 58 9.04 -10.29 11.45
C PHE A 58 10.47 -9.76 11.49
N TYR A 59 10.77 -9.05 12.57
CA TYR A 59 12.07 -8.47 12.85
C TYR A 59 12.96 -9.39 13.70
N ASP A 60 12.47 -10.59 14.04
CA ASP A 60 13.22 -11.58 14.82
C ASP A 60 14.29 -12.24 13.95
N ASN A 61 15.54 -12.18 14.41
CA ASN A 61 16.70 -12.81 13.76
C ASN A 61 16.63 -14.35 13.77
N ALA A 62 15.69 -14.91 14.53
CA ALA A 62 15.36 -16.33 14.58
C ALA A 62 14.75 -16.87 13.29
N ILE A 63 14.20 -16.03 12.41
CA ILE A 63 13.49 -16.54 11.23
C ILE A 63 14.47 -16.88 10.12
N GLU A 64 14.45 -18.14 9.68
CA GLU A 64 15.43 -18.73 8.76
C GLU A 64 15.35 -18.09 7.36
N GLU A 65 14.15 -17.74 6.93
CA GLU A 65 13.83 -17.17 5.62
C GLU A 65 14.60 -15.86 5.38
N ARG A 66 15.55 -15.87 4.42
CA ARG A 66 16.44 -14.75 4.07
C ARG A 66 17.17 -14.10 5.26
N LYS A 67 17.66 -14.91 6.19
CA LYS A 67 18.52 -14.47 7.31
C LYS A 67 19.62 -13.49 6.87
N GLU A 68 20.24 -13.70 5.72
CA GLU A 68 21.30 -12.81 5.19
C GLU A 68 20.82 -11.40 4.80
N GLU A 69 19.61 -11.24 4.26
CA GLU A 69 19.07 -9.90 3.94
C GLU A 69 18.59 -9.15 5.19
N ARG A 70 18.22 -9.91 6.23
CA ARG A 70 17.85 -9.38 7.54
C ARG A 70 19.05 -9.04 8.41
N LYS A 71 20.23 -9.60 8.11
CA LYS A 71 21.48 -9.16 8.72
C LYS A 71 21.65 -7.70 8.31
N MET A 72 21.75 -6.81 9.30
CA MET A 72 22.05 -5.39 9.12
C MET A 72 23.50 -5.17 8.67
N LYS A 73 23.98 -5.99 7.73
CA LYS A 73 25.34 -6.04 7.20
C LYS A 73 25.62 -4.75 6.47
N GLY A 74 26.63 -4.02 6.94
CA GLY A 74 26.98 -2.70 6.38
C GLY A 74 26.15 -1.54 6.93
N ALA A 75 25.23 -1.77 7.87
CA ALA A 75 24.61 -0.71 8.65
C ALA A 75 25.40 -0.46 9.94
N MET A 76 25.41 0.78 10.42
CA MET A 76 26.04 1.19 11.68
C MET A 76 25.09 2.10 12.45
N LEU A 77 24.95 1.86 13.75
CA LEU A 77 24.22 2.77 14.61
C LEU A 77 25.05 4.04 14.85
N VAL A 78 24.59 5.18 14.34
CA VAL A 78 25.26 6.47 14.53
C VAL A 78 24.85 7.12 15.86
N GLY A 79 23.60 6.93 16.28
CA GLY A 79 23.17 7.31 17.62
C GLY A 79 21.70 7.04 17.88
N VAL A 80 21.33 7.17 19.16
CA VAL A 80 19.97 6.99 19.67
C VAL A 80 19.67 8.15 20.60
N LYS A 81 18.49 8.74 20.44
CA LYS A 81 18.05 9.86 21.28
C LYS A 81 16.56 9.73 21.54
N GLU A 82 16.19 9.80 22.82
CA GLU A 82 14.79 9.90 23.21
C GLU A 82 14.25 11.27 22.82
N GLN A 83 13.19 11.29 22.03
CA GLN A 83 12.49 12.49 21.60
C GLN A 83 11.02 12.17 21.41
N GLN A 84 10.17 13.20 21.46
CA GLN A 84 8.76 13.05 21.12
C GLN A 84 8.59 12.87 19.60
N LEU A 85 9.40 13.55 18.77
CA LEU A 85 9.29 13.55 17.29
C LEU A 85 8.04 14.31 16.76
N HIS A 86 7.57 15.31 17.51
CA HIS A 86 6.37 16.07 17.17
C HIS A 86 6.69 17.41 16.49
N SER A 87 7.96 17.81 16.38
CA SER A 87 8.35 19.12 15.87
C SER A 87 9.52 19.09 14.90
N MET A 88 9.68 20.18 14.14
CA MET A 88 10.87 20.41 13.31
C MET A 88 12.16 20.37 14.14
N GLN A 89 12.13 20.92 15.35
CA GLN A 89 13.29 20.95 16.24
C GLN A 89 13.69 19.55 16.70
N ASP A 90 12.73 18.66 16.96
CA ASP A 90 13.04 17.27 17.31
C ASP A 90 13.77 16.55 16.18
N TYR A 91 13.33 16.76 14.93
CA TYR A 91 13.99 16.17 13.77
C TYR A 91 15.38 16.79 13.52
N LEU A 92 15.54 18.11 13.68
CA LEU A 92 16.85 18.75 13.63
C LEU A 92 17.80 18.22 14.70
N ASN A 93 17.30 18.02 15.93
CA ASN A 93 18.07 17.44 17.02
C ASN A 93 18.52 16.00 16.74
N ALA A 94 17.72 15.21 16.00
CA ALA A 94 18.11 13.88 15.55
C ALA A 94 19.16 13.96 14.43
N LEU A 95 18.96 14.83 13.45
CA LEU A 95 19.90 15.05 12.34
C LEU A 95 21.24 15.60 12.81
N ASN A 96 21.26 16.41 13.87
CA ASN A 96 22.49 16.94 14.44
C ASN A 96 23.46 15.83 14.86
N ILE A 97 22.96 14.66 15.29
CA ILE A 97 23.82 13.51 15.59
C ILE A 97 24.59 13.06 14.32
N VAL A 98 23.91 13.03 13.18
CA VAL A 98 24.50 12.70 11.89
C VAL A 98 25.45 13.80 11.41
N PHE A 99 25.08 15.07 11.60
CA PHE A 99 25.93 16.20 11.21
C PHE A 99 27.18 16.31 12.07
N ASP A 100 27.09 16.05 13.36
CA ASP A 100 28.24 16.04 14.27
C ASP A 100 29.19 14.90 13.90
N TYR A 101 28.67 13.70 13.65
CA TYR A 101 29.48 12.60 13.12
C TYR A 101 30.14 12.96 11.78
N ASN A 102 29.42 13.67 10.89
CA ASN A 102 29.97 14.12 9.62
C ASN A 102 31.14 15.11 9.77
N LYS A 103 31.19 15.93 10.83
CA LYS A 103 32.33 16.86 11.05
C LYS A 103 33.66 16.13 11.20
N GLU A 104 33.63 14.88 11.65
CA GLU A 104 34.85 14.07 11.81
C GLU A 104 35.30 13.42 10.49
N ILE A 105 34.35 13.06 9.62
CA ILE A 105 34.62 12.20 8.45
C ILE A 105 34.46 12.92 7.09
N GLY A 106 33.81 14.09 7.04
CA GLY A 106 33.67 14.93 5.85
C GLY A 106 32.80 14.36 4.71
N HIS A 107 31.99 13.33 4.97
CA HIS A 107 31.26 12.61 3.91
C HIS A 107 30.13 13.41 3.24
N LEU A 108 29.55 14.43 3.89
CA LEU A 108 28.48 15.26 3.31
C LEU A 108 29.03 16.42 2.45
N ASP A 109 30.35 16.61 2.40
CA ASP A 109 30.97 17.67 1.60
C ASP A 109 30.88 17.34 0.11
N GLY A 110 29.97 18.02 -0.59
CA GLY A 110 29.70 17.77 -2.00
C GLY A 110 28.80 16.55 -2.27
N ASN A 111 28.37 15.83 -1.24
CA ASN A 111 27.51 14.66 -1.35
C ASN A 111 26.10 14.92 -0.79
N VAL A 112 25.19 14.01 -1.10
CA VAL A 112 23.79 14.03 -0.64
C VAL A 112 23.57 12.81 0.24
N ALA A 113 22.89 12.99 1.37
CA ALA A 113 22.43 11.94 2.27
C ALA A 113 20.91 11.74 2.11
N PRO A 114 20.47 10.68 1.43
CA PRO A 114 19.07 10.34 1.37
C PRO A 114 18.63 9.73 2.70
N ILE A 115 17.57 10.26 3.31
CA ILE A 115 17.06 9.81 4.59
C ILE A 115 15.69 9.19 4.38
N VAL A 116 15.61 7.87 4.58
CA VAL A 116 14.35 7.16 4.55
C VAL A 116 13.58 7.49 5.82
N ALA A 117 12.41 8.10 5.68
CA ALA A 117 11.59 8.50 6.81
C ALA A 117 10.10 8.36 6.47
N ASP A 118 9.32 7.84 7.42
CA ASP A 118 7.86 7.95 7.36
C ASP A 118 7.42 9.37 7.78
N TRP A 119 6.12 9.62 7.78
CA TRP A 119 5.52 10.77 8.44
C TRP A 119 5.74 10.70 9.96
N PRO A 120 6.09 11.80 10.65
CA PRO A 120 6.21 13.17 10.14
C PRO A 120 7.60 13.55 9.60
N GLY A 121 8.57 12.65 9.52
CA GLY A 121 9.92 12.93 9.01
C GLY A 121 9.95 13.47 7.58
N GLN A 122 9.07 12.99 6.70
CA GLN A 122 8.87 13.60 5.37
C GLN A 122 8.52 15.09 5.44
N ARG A 123 7.73 15.49 6.44
CA ARG A 123 7.29 16.88 6.64
C ARG A 123 8.38 17.71 7.28
N TYR A 124 8.88 17.29 8.44
CA TYR A 124 9.74 18.14 9.27
C TYR A 124 11.13 18.38 8.67
N ILE A 125 11.69 17.40 7.96
CA ILE A 125 12.95 17.59 7.21
C ILE A 125 12.75 18.59 6.07
N ARG A 126 11.63 18.48 5.32
CA ARG A 126 11.28 19.45 4.26
C ARG A 126 10.94 20.84 4.81
N GLN A 127 10.40 20.91 6.03
CA GLN A 127 10.14 22.15 6.71
C GLN A 127 11.45 22.87 7.04
N ALA A 128 12.42 22.15 7.61
CA ALA A 128 13.77 22.68 7.89
C ALA A 128 14.46 23.19 6.61
N LEU A 129 14.43 22.41 5.52
CA LEU A 129 14.94 22.84 4.21
C LEU A 129 14.26 24.14 3.72
N THR A 130 12.94 24.24 3.90
CA THR A 130 12.17 25.42 3.47
C THR A 130 12.53 26.66 4.30
N HIS A 131 12.68 26.51 5.62
CA HIS A 131 13.05 27.61 6.52
C HIS A 131 14.48 28.06 6.29
N PHE A 132 15.40 27.12 6.06
CA PHE A 132 16.80 27.41 5.69
C PHE A 132 16.88 28.31 4.45
N HIS A 133 16.17 27.94 3.36
CA HIS A 133 16.22 28.70 2.12
C HIS A 133 15.45 30.02 2.14
N LYS A 134 14.34 30.12 2.89
CA LYS A 134 13.47 31.31 2.86
C LYS A 134 13.80 32.35 3.92
N LYS A 135 14.17 31.92 5.12
CA LYS A 135 14.27 32.79 6.29
C LYS A 135 15.71 33.07 6.72
N ASN A 136 16.72 32.44 6.10
CA ASN A 136 18.11 32.47 6.56
C ASN A 136 18.19 32.28 8.09
N GLU A 137 17.41 31.34 8.62
CA GLU A 137 17.39 31.06 10.04
C GLU A 137 18.73 30.44 10.44
N ASN A 138 19.57 31.24 11.12
CA ASN A 138 20.90 30.82 11.59
C ASN A 138 20.85 29.64 12.57
N SER A 139 19.68 29.28 13.09
CA SER A 139 19.46 28.12 13.97
C SER A 139 19.46 26.78 13.22
N ILE A 140 19.32 26.78 11.89
CA ILE A 140 19.30 25.56 11.08
C ILE A 140 20.72 25.25 10.57
N PRO A 141 21.25 24.04 10.84
CA PRO A 141 22.56 23.62 10.33
C PRO A 141 22.65 23.72 8.81
N LYS A 142 23.79 24.17 8.29
CA LYS A 142 24.00 24.32 6.83
C LYS A 142 23.97 22.98 6.11
N GLU A 143 24.36 21.92 6.82
CA GLU A 143 24.37 20.53 6.39
C GLU A 143 22.97 20.02 6.01
N ILE A 144 21.89 20.69 6.42
CA ILE A 144 20.53 20.34 6.04
C ILE A 144 20.35 20.28 4.51
N VAL A 145 21.08 21.11 3.75
CA VAL A 145 21.01 21.12 2.28
C VAL A 145 21.57 19.85 1.64
N SER A 146 22.33 19.04 2.38
CA SER A 146 22.81 17.74 1.92
C SER A 146 21.77 16.64 2.16
N VAL A 147 20.71 16.88 2.94
CA VAL A 147 19.72 15.85 3.31
C VAL A 147 18.54 15.83 2.35
N VAL A 148 18.21 14.65 1.80
CA VAL A 148 17.03 14.44 0.95
C VAL A 148 16.10 13.39 1.57
N PRO A 149 14.88 13.76 2.02
CA PRO A 149 13.96 12.77 2.59
C PRO A 149 13.36 11.87 1.50
N LEU A 150 13.44 10.55 1.69
CA LEU A 150 12.90 9.50 0.84
C LEU A 150 11.76 8.76 1.54
N LEU A 151 10.76 8.36 0.76
CA LEU A 151 9.59 7.63 1.26
C LEU A 151 10.00 6.27 1.83
N GLY A 152 9.53 5.94 3.04
CA GLY A 152 9.72 4.65 3.69
C GLY A 152 8.98 3.51 2.97
N PRO A 153 9.66 2.62 2.22
CA PRO A 153 9.00 1.59 1.42
C PRO A 153 8.28 0.54 2.30
N LEU A 154 8.85 0.16 3.46
CA LEU A 154 8.21 -0.78 4.38
C LEU A 154 6.98 -0.15 5.04
N HIS A 155 7.10 1.10 5.50
CA HIS A 155 5.99 1.83 6.10
C HIS A 155 4.81 2.02 5.14
N VAL A 156 5.08 2.30 3.85
CA VAL A 156 4.05 2.35 2.80
C VAL A 156 3.31 1.01 2.71
N ALA A 157 4.03 -0.10 2.70
CA ALA A 157 3.41 -1.42 2.61
C ALA A 157 2.56 -1.73 3.85
N LEU A 158 3.12 -1.53 5.05
CA LEU A 158 2.44 -1.75 6.33
C LEU A 158 1.15 -0.92 6.44
N ASN A 159 1.25 0.39 6.26
CA ASN A 159 0.11 1.29 6.33
C ASN A 159 -0.94 0.95 5.27
N THR A 160 -0.53 0.62 4.05
CA THR A 160 -1.50 0.27 2.99
C THR A 160 -2.26 -0.99 3.39
N LYS A 161 -1.58 -2.06 3.82
CA LYS A 161 -2.22 -3.32 4.25
C LYS A 161 -3.19 -3.12 5.41
N GLU A 162 -2.81 -2.33 6.41
CA GLU A 162 -3.69 -2.00 7.54
C GLU A 162 -4.94 -1.23 7.07
N GLN A 163 -4.78 -0.25 6.18
CA GLN A 163 -5.92 0.51 5.64
C GLN A 163 -6.86 -0.37 4.82
N VAL A 164 -6.33 -1.32 4.04
CA VAL A 164 -7.15 -2.31 3.31
C VAL A 164 -7.99 -3.13 4.29
N MET A 165 -7.39 -3.63 5.37
CA MET A 165 -8.12 -4.37 6.40
C MET A 165 -9.20 -3.52 7.08
N LYS A 166 -8.93 -2.24 7.38
CA LYS A 166 -9.90 -1.32 8.00
C LYS A 166 -11.10 -1.05 7.08
N ILE A 167 -10.84 -0.76 5.80
CA ILE A 167 -11.86 -0.30 4.83
C ILE A 167 -12.72 -1.46 4.32
N TYR A 168 -12.12 -2.65 4.18
CA TYR A 168 -12.79 -3.87 3.74
C TYR A 168 -12.99 -4.86 4.88
N TYR A 169 -13.04 -4.37 6.12
CA TYR A 169 -13.23 -5.20 7.31
C TYR A 169 -14.44 -6.14 7.18
N PRO A 170 -15.63 -5.72 6.67
CA PRO A 170 -16.77 -6.62 6.51
C PRO A 170 -16.48 -7.83 5.60
N PHE A 171 -15.68 -7.63 4.55
CA PHE A 171 -15.25 -8.72 3.67
C PHE A 171 -14.28 -9.67 4.38
N PHE A 172 -13.25 -9.12 5.04
CA PHE A 172 -12.23 -9.93 5.71
C PHE A 172 -12.74 -10.64 6.96
N GLU A 173 -13.72 -10.07 7.67
CA GLU A 173 -14.40 -10.72 8.79
C GLU A 173 -15.15 -11.97 8.31
N LYS A 174 -15.89 -11.87 7.20
CA LYS A 174 -16.56 -13.04 6.60
C LYS A 174 -15.57 -14.09 6.11
N LEU A 175 -14.52 -13.67 5.41
CA LEU A 175 -13.45 -14.56 4.96
C LEU A 175 -12.83 -15.29 6.16
N PHE A 176 -12.50 -14.55 7.21
CA PHE A 176 -11.89 -15.10 8.42
C PHE A 176 -12.80 -16.13 9.10
N HIS A 177 -14.08 -15.80 9.32
CA HIS A 177 -15.03 -16.73 9.93
C HIS A 177 -15.23 -17.99 9.09
N PHE A 178 -15.25 -17.86 7.76
CA PHE A 178 -15.39 -19.02 6.88
C PHE A 178 -14.16 -19.95 6.95
N VAL A 179 -12.95 -19.37 6.92
CA VAL A 179 -11.70 -20.13 6.85
C VAL A 179 -11.30 -20.73 8.22
N PHE A 180 -11.39 -19.93 9.28
CA PHE A 180 -10.91 -20.27 10.62
C PHE A 180 -12.03 -20.69 11.59
N GLY A 181 -13.29 -20.53 11.22
CA GLY A 181 -14.47 -20.97 11.97
C GLY A 181 -15.29 -19.81 12.56
N GLU A 182 -16.62 -19.96 12.54
CA GLU A 182 -17.59 -18.91 12.90
C GLU A 182 -17.52 -18.43 14.36
N ARG A 183 -16.92 -19.23 15.26
CA ARG A 183 -16.76 -18.87 16.68
C ARG A 183 -15.48 -18.08 16.95
N LYS A 184 -14.56 -17.99 16.00
CA LYS A 184 -13.32 -17.22 16.14
C LYS A 184 -13.62 -15.74 15.90
N ILE A 185 -12.91 -14.86 16.58
CA ILE A 185 -13.11 -13.40 16.47
C ILE A 185 -11.94 -12.80 15.70
N LEU A 186 -12.23 -12.04 14.64
CA LEU A 186 -11.24 -11.15 14.02
C LEU A 186 -11.18 -9.84 14.81
N ALA A 187 -10.01 -9.48 15.33
CA ALA A 187 -9.83 -8.20 16.01
C ALA A 187 -10.08 -7.02 15.04
N LYS A 188 -10.62 -5.89 15.53
CA LYS A 188 -10.80 -4.68 14.70
C LYS A 188 -9.48 -4.10 14.15
N LYS A 189 -8.38 -4.33 14.86
CA LYS A 189 -7.01 -4.09 14.41
C LYS A 189 -6.21 -5.40 14.47
N PRO A 190 -6.28 -6.26 13.45
CA PRO A 190 -5.54 -7.52 13.45
C PRO A 190 -4.03 -7.27 13.47
N ARG A 191 -3.28 -8.15 14.14
CA ARG A 191 -1.81 -8.11 14.15
C ARG A 191 -1.23 -8.14 12.72
N PRO A 192 -0.05 -7.55 12.46
CA PRO A 192 0.54 -7.48 11.12
C PRO A 192 0.63 -8.83 10.40
N TRP A 193 1.00 -9.90 11.10
CA TRP A 193 1.08 -11.24 10.51
C TRP A 193 -0.29 -11.78 10.06
N ARG A 194 -1.36 -11.51 10.83
CA ARG A 194 -2.74 -11.93 10.50
C ARG A 194 -3.27 -11.14 9.32
N THR A 195 -3.04 -9.82 9.32
CA THR A 195 -3.35 -8.96 8.19
C THR A 195 -2.67 -9.46 6.91
N ASN A 196 -1.37 -9.77 6.98
CA ASN A 196 -0.63 -10.26 5.81
C ASN A 196 -1.18 -11.61 5.33
N LEU A 197 -1.48 -12.55 6.24
CA LEU A 197 -2.06 -13.84 5.91
C LEU A 197 -3.42 -13.71 5.20
N LEU A 198 -4.34 -12.90 5.71
CA LEU A 198 -5.67 -12.76 5.11
C LEU A 198 -5.62 -12.13 3.72
N LEU A 199 -4.76 -11.13 3.53
CA LEU A 199 -4.55 -10.51 2.22
C LEU A 199 -3.94 -11.51 1.23
N GLU A 200 -2.97 -12.31 1.67
CA GLU A 200 -2.30 -13.32 0.86
C GLU A 200 -3.25 -14.46 0.46
N LEU A 201 -4.06 -14.96 1.40
CA LEU A 201 -5.09 -15.97 1.12
C LEU A 201 -6.13 -15.45 0.13
N ALA A 202 -6.59 -14.19 0.31
CA ALA A 202 -7.53 -13.56 -0.61
C ALA A 202 -6.93 -13.42 -2.02
N PHE A 203 -5.66 -13.06 -2.13
CA PHE A 203 -4.97 -12.91 -3.42
C PHE A 203 -4.75 -14.25 -4.13
N THR A 204 -4.20 -15.23 -3.43
CA THR A 204 -3.93 -16.55 -4.02
C THR A 204 -5.21 -17.26 -4.43
N ALA A 205 -6.22 -17.25 -3.56
CA ALA A 205 -7.52 -17.80 -3.91
C ALA A 205 -8.17 -17.09 -5.10
N TRP A 206 -8.04 -15.76 -5.17
CA TRP A 206 -8.53 -15.00 -6.31
C TRP A 206 -7.85 -15.43 -7.61
N ILE A 207 -6.52 -15.58 -7.64
CA ILE A 207 -5.79 -16.04 -8.82
C ILE A 207 -6.32 -17.39 -9.30
N GLU A 208 -6.56 -18.34 -8.40
CA GLU A 208 -7.02 -19.69 -8.74
C GLU A 208 -8.39 -19.69 -9.44
N ILE A 209 -9.32 -18.84 -9.01
CA ILE A 209 -10.71 -18.87 -9.51
C ILE A 209 -11.03 -17.77 -10.53
N LYS A 210 -10.14 -16.77 -10.70
CA LYS A 210 -10.39 -15.52 -11.43
C LYS A 210 -10.95 -15.77 -12.82
N GLU A 211 -10.35 -16.67 -13.60
CA GLU A 211 -10.75 -16.89 -14.99
C GLU A 211 -12.21 -17.36 -15.07
N HIS A 212 -12.60 -18.31 -14.22
CA HIS A 212 -13.96 -18.84 -14.16
C HIS A 212 -14.97 -17.75 -13.78
N ILE A 213 -14.66 -16.95 -12.75
CA ILE A 213 -15.54 -15.88 -12.29
C ILE A 213 -15.66 -14.76 -13.33
N VAL A 214 -14.55 -14.27 -13.90
CA VAL A 214 -14.56 -13.20 -14.91
C VAL A 214 -15.36 -13.64 -16.15
N LYS A 215 -15.21 -14.90 -16.59
CA LYS A 215 -16.00 -15.45 -17.70
C LYS A 215 -17.49 -15.47 -17.39
N LYS A 216 -17.88 -15.89 -16.18
CA LYS A 216 -19.30 -15.93 -15.76
C LYS A 216 -19.92 -14.54 -15.62
N PHE A 217 -19.15 -13.57 -15.14
CA PHE A 217 -19.58 -12.18 -14.94
C PHE A 217 -19.44 -11.29 -16.17
N ILE A 218 -19.16 -11.84 -17.36
CA ILE A 218 -18.92 -11.04 -18.58
C ILE A 218 -20.08 -10.08 -18.91
N PHE A 219 -21.32 -10.44 -18.59
CA PHE A 219 -22.50 -9.60 -18.79
C PHE A 219 -22.89 -8.76 -17.56
N LEU A 220 -22.24 -8.99 -16.42
CA LEU A 220 -22.52 -8.34 -15.14
C LEU A 220 -21.34 -7.48 -14.66
N GLN A 221 -20.42 -7.09 -15.54
CA GLN A 221 -19.24 -6.30 -15.18
C GLN A 221 -19.56 -4.90 -14.60
N LYS A 222 -20.78 -4.40 -14.82
CA LYS A 222 -21.31 -3.16 -14.24
C LYS A 222 -22.03 -3.37 -12.90
N ASN A 223 -22.16 -4.60 -12.42
CA ASN A 223 -22.71 -4.88 -11.09
C ASN A 223 -21.79 -4.24 -10.03
N ILE A 224 -22.40 -3.45 -9.14
CA ILE A 224 -21.66 -2.60 -8.20
C ILE A 224 -20.83 -3.43 -7.22
N GLU A 225 -21.43 -4.47 -6.64
CA GLU A 225 -20.78 -5.32 -5.66
C GLU A 225 -19.65 -6.16 -6.29
N TYR A 226 -19.89 -6.69 -7.50
CA TYR A 226 -18.84 -7.31 -8.31
C TYR A 226 -17.66 -6.35 -8.52
N GLN A 227 -17.91 -5.09 -8.90
CA GLN A 227 -16.85 -4.10 -9.09
C GLN A 227 -16.08 -3.79 -7.79
N VAL A 228 -16.74 -3.74 -6.65
CA VAL A 228 -16.10 -3.54 -5.34
C VAL A 228 -15.16 -4.71 -5.01
N ILE A 229 -15.60 -5.94 -5.20
CA ILE A 229 -14.77 -7.12 -4.94
C ILE A 229 -13.62 -7.22 -5.96
N MET A 230 -13.85 -6.89 -7.22
CA MET A 230 -12.79 -6.83 -8.25
C MET A 230 -11.73 -5.78 -7.93
N GLU A 231 -12.15 -4.58 -7.48
CA GLU A 231 -11.26 -3.52 -7.02
C GLU A 231 -10.43 -3.97 -5.81
N LEU A 232 -11.03 -4.71 -4.88
CA LEU A 232 -10.31 -5.28 -3.75
C LEU A 232 -9.29 -6.34 -4.20
N LEU A 233 -9.75 -7.41 -4.86
CA LEU A 233 -8.96 -8.62 -5.11
C LEU A 233 -7.99 -8.49 -6.29
N ASP A 234 -8.34 -7.72 -7.33
CA ASP A 234 -7.54 -7.64 -8.56
C ASP A 234 -6.69 -6.37 -8.66
N ASN A 235 -6.89 -5.40 -7.77
CA ASN A 235 -6.20 -4.11 -7.80
C ASN A 235 -5.54 -3.74 -6.47
N ILE A 236 -6.30 -3.68 -5.38
CA ILE A 236 -5.81 -3.15 -4.09
C ILE A 236 -4.94 -4.15 -3.34
N VAL A 237 -5.46 -5.37 -3.09
CA VAL A 237 -4.75 -6.42 -2.36
C VAL A 237 -3.40 -6.73 -3.01
N PRO A 238 -3.30 -7.06 -4.31
CA PRO A 238 -2.01 -7.40 -4.91
C PRO A 238 -1.03 -6.23 -4.88
N ALA A 239 -1.47 -5.00 -5.18
CA ALA A 239 -0.60 -3.82 -5.09
C ALA A 239 -0.03 -3.61 -3.67
N SER A 240 -0.84 -3.88 -2.64
CA SER A 240 -0.44 -3.75 -1.23
C SER A 240 0.54 -4.85 -0.78
N LEU A 241 0.41 -6.06 -1.32
CA LEU A 241 1.32 -7.17 -1.04
C LEU A 241 2.67 -6.96 -1.73
N ASP A 242 2.64 -6.59 -3.02
CA ASP A 242 3.82 -6.59 -3.89
C ASP A 242 4.72 -5.38 -3.70
N ILE A 243 4.20 -4.22 -3.29
CA ILE A 243 4.97 -2.96 -3.30
C ILE A 243 6.33 -3.07 -2.58
N TYR A 244 6.36 -3.69 -1.41
CA TYR A 244 7.60 -3.92 -0.68
C TYR A 244 8.14 -5.33 -0.92
N ALA A 245 7.30 -6.35 -0.75
CA ALA A 245 7.73 -7.74 -0.74
C ALA A 245 8.33 -8.18 -2.09
N LEU A 246 7.83 -7.62 -3.19
CA LEU A 246 8.22 -7.97 -4.55
C LEU A 246 8.97 -6.84 -5.23
N LEU A 247 8.36 -5.67 -5.39
CA LEU A 247 8.86 -4.61 -6.26
C LEU A 247 10.06 -3.87 -5.68
N PHE A 248 9.97 -3.44 -4.42
CA PHE A 248 11.09 -2.77 -3.77
C PHE A 248 12.29 -3.70 -3.61
N ARG A 249 12.10 -4.89 -3.01
CA ARG A 249 13.19 -5.83 -2.72
C ARG A 249 13.86 -6.43 -3.97
N SER A 250 13.16 -6.52 -5.09
CA SER A 250 13.78 -6.92 -6.37
C SER A 250 14.53 -5.78 -7.09
N GLY A 251 14.44 -4.54 -6.58
CA GLY A 251 15.00 -3.37 -7.27
C GLY A 251 14.24 -3.00 -8.55
N SER A 252 12.97 -3.44 -8.69
CA SER A 252 12.14 -3.17 -9.87
C SER A 252 11.64 -1.72 -9.89
N PHE A 253 12.56 -0.78 -10.14
CA PHE A 253 12.36 0.65 -9.93
C PHE A 253 11.13 1.22 -10.68
N ASP A 254 11.03 0.98 -11.99
CA ASP A 254 9.95 1.58 -12.79
C ASP A 254 8.56 1.06 -12.35
N ASN A 255 8.45 -0.24 -12.04
CA ASN A 255 7.22 -0.86 -11.53
C ASN A 255 6.91 -0.43 -10.08
N TYR A 256 7.94 -0.25 -9.25
CA TYR A 256 7.82 0.29 -7.89
C TYR A 256 7.25 1.72 -7.92
N VAL A 257 7.81 2.60 -8.75
CA VAL A 257 7.32 4.00 -8.89
C VAL A 257 5.88 4.03 -9.41
N GLU A 258 5.55 3.21 -10.42
CA GLU A 258 4.17 3.07 -10.92
C GLU A 258 3.21 2.64 -9.79
N THR A 259 3.63 1.67 -8.97
CA THR A 259 2.81 1.13 -7.88
C THR A 259 2.69 2.09 -6.70
N ILE A 260 3.72 2.88 -6.37
CA ILE A 260 3.61 3.98 -5.41
C ILE A 260 2.56 4.99 -5.86
N PHE A 261 2.55 5.33 -7.16
CA PHE A 261 1.55 6.25 -7.68
C PHE A 261 0.14 5.63 -7.67
N ARG A 262 0.01 4.32 -7.93
CA ARG A 262 -1.25 3.59 -7.76
C ARG A 262 -1.73 3.60 -6.31
N ILE A 263 -0.87 3.28 -5.34
CA ILE A 263 -1.20 3.31 -3.91
C ILE A 263 -1.62 4.71 -3.46
N TRP A 264 -0.99 5.76 -4.00
CA TRP A 264 -1.45 7.12 -3.76
C TRP A 264 -2.90 7.35 -4.24
N THR A 265 -3.33 6.77 -5.36
CA THR A 265 -4.74 6.87 -5.79
C THR A 265 -5.70 6.25 -4.76
N PHE A 266 -5.29 5.16 -4.10
CA PHE A 266 -6.06 4.56 -3.01
C PHE A 266 -6.11 5.48 -1.80
N ALA A 267 -4.96 5.98 -1.35
CA ALA A 267 -4.87 6.89 -0.21
C ALA A 267 -5.64 8.20 -0.44
N LEU A 268 -5.70 8.69 -1.68
CA LEU A 268 -6.52 9.84 -2.06
C LEU A 268 -8.01 9.55 -1.84
N ARG A 269 -8.51 8.41 -2.35
CA ARG A 269 -9.89 7.96 -2.17
C ARG A 269 -10.23 7.76 -0.70
N TRP A 270 -9.37 7.08 0.05
CA TRP A 270 -9.55 6.79 1.47
C TRP A 270 -9.38 8.00 2.39
N HIS A 271 -8.98 9.15 1.83
CA HIS A 271 -8.69 10.37 2.59
C HIS A 271 -7.62 10.17 3.68
N ARG A 272 -6.69 9.23 3.50
CA ARG A 272 -5.60 8.96 4.46
C ARG A 272 -4.64 10.15 4.49
N LYS A 273 -4.68 10.92 5.58
CA LYS A 273 -4.08 12.27 5.69
C LYS A 273 -2.59 12.33 5.36
N ASN A 274 -1.80 11.36 5.79
CA ASN A 274 -0.34 11.41 5.61
C ASN A 274 0.07 10.84 4.24
N TYR A 275 -0.51 9.69 3.88
CA TYR A 275 -0.21 8.96 2.66
C TYR A 275 -0.89 9.53 1.40
N ASN A 276 -1.83 10.48 1.54
CA ASN A 276 -2.30 11.26 0.40
C ASN A 276 -1.34 12.41 0.01
N LYS A 277 -0.28 12.65 0.81
CA LYS A 277 0.78 13.64 0.57
C LYS A 277 2.17 13.02 0.39
N ALA A 278 2.61 12.13 1.29
CA ALA A 278 3.99 11.61 1.31
C ALA A 278 4.43 10.96 -0.02
N PRO A 279 3.62 10.12 -0.69
CA PRO A 279 3.94 9.62 -2.03
C PRO A 279 4.11 10.73 -3.07
N LEU A 280 3.34 11.82 -3.01
CA LEU A 280 3.48 12.94 -3.95
C LEU A 280 4.80 13.68 -3.77
N ALA A 281 5.30 13.79 -2.54
CA ALA A 281 6.61 14.37 -2.26
C ALA A 281 7.72 13.56 -2.94
N PHE A 282 7.70 12.25 -2.75
CA PHE A 282 8.66 11.33 -3.37
C PHE A 282 8.57 11.33 -4.90
N LEU A 283 7.36 11.23 -5.46
CA LEU A 283 7.15 11.25 -6.91
C LEU A 283 7.61 12.58 -7.52
N SER A 284 7.32 13.71 -6.87
CA SER A 284 7.76 15.04 -7.29
C SER A 284 9.28 15.13 -7.39
N ASP A 285 10.02 14.61 -6.40
CA ASP A 285 11.49 14.64 -6.41
C ASP A 285 12.06 13.76 -7.53
N LEU A 286 11.55 12.53 -7.70
CA LEU A 286 11.97 11.64 -8.78
C LEU A 286 11.75 12.24 -10.17
N PHE A 287 10.59 12.86 -10.38
CA PHE A 287 10.26 13.49 -11.66
C PHE A 287 11.04 14.78 -11.88
N TYR A 288 11.32 15.53 -10.83
CA TYR A 288 12.18 16.70 -10.90
C TYR A 288 13.59 16.29 -11.35
N TRP A 289 14.20 15.30 -10.68
CA TRP A 289 15.53 14.80 -11.04
C TRP A 289 15.58 14.25 -12.47
N GLU A 290 14.50 13.63 -12.94
CA GLU A 290 14.37 13.22 -14.35
C GLU A 290 14.42 14.41 -15.29
N LYS A 291 13.55 15.41 -15.05
CA LYS A 291 13.41 16.60 -15.89
C LYS A 291 14.70 17.41 -15.98
N ILE A 292 15.47 17.44 -14.89
CA ILE A 292 16.71 18.19 -14.85
C ILE A 292 17.96 17.36 -15.18
N GLU A 293 17.78 16.06 -15.47
CA GLU A 293 18.85 15.08 -15.72
C GLU A 293 19.86 14.99 -14.56
N HIS A 294 19.35 15.04 -13.32
CA HIS A 294 20.20 14.96 -12.13
C HIS A 294 20.61 13.51 -11.84
N PRO A 295 21.89 13.24 -11.53
CA PRO A 295 22.41 11.88 -11.31
C PRO A 295 21.74 11.14 -10.14
N MET A 296 21.11 11.89 -9.23
CA MET A 296 20.33 11.33 -8.12
C MET A 296 19.25 10.34 -8.60
N ARG A 297 18.59 10.59 -9.74
CA ARG A 297 17.58 9.66 -10.27
C ARG A 297 18.18 8.28 -10.55
N GLU A 298 19.30 8.26 -11.26
CA GLU A 298 19.98 7.01 -11.60
C GLU A 298 20.62 6.35 -10.38
N ALA A 299 21.10 7.14 -9.42
CA ALA A 299 21.61 6.63 -8.15
C ALA A 299 20.51 5.90 -7.34
N ILE A 300 19.32 6.49 -7.22
CA ILE A 300 18.16 5.84 -6.58
C ILE A 300 17.72 4.61 -7.38
N LYS A 301 17.63 4.71 -8.71
CA LYS A 301 17.23 3.59 -9.57
C LYS A 301 18.15 2.38 -9.40
N LYS A 302 19.47 2.58 -9.39
CA LYS A 302 20.46 1.50 -9.27
C LYS A 302 20.55 0.91 -7.86
N ASN A 303 20.27 1.71 -6.83
CA ASN A 303 20.48 1.32 -5.44
C ASN A 303 19.18 1.31 -4.62
N LEU A 304 18.02 1.14 -5.26
CA LEU A 304 16.71 1.28 -4.63
C LEU A 304 16.61 0.54 -3.30
N VAL A 305 17.03 -0.73 -3.27
CA VAL A 305 16.96 -1.64 -2.11
C VAL A 305 17.77 -1.14 -0.91
N GLN A 306 18.78 -0.29 -1.11
CA GLN A 306 19.60 0.27 -0.03
C GLN A 306 18.86 1.34 0.78
N PHE A 307 17.77 1.91 0.24
CA PHE A 307 16.97 2.93 0.92
C PHE A 307 15.81 2.26 1.68
N ASN A 308 16.17 1.40 2.64
CA ASN A 308 15.23 0.56 3.36
C ASN A 308 15.10 0.96 4.84
N ASP A 309 13.88 1.29 5.25
CA ASP A 309 13.47 1.57 6.63
C ASP A 309 13.36 0.32 7.50
N TYR A 310 13.42 -0.89 6.93
CA TYR A 310 13.47 -2.16 7.67
C TYR A 310 14.59 -2.20 8.72
N TRP A 311 15.77 -1.63 8.45
CA TRP A 311 16.87 -1.67 9.42
C TRP A 311 16.54 -0.90 10.70
N VAL A 312 15.82 0.22 10.56
CA VAL A 312 15.36 1.04 11.69
C VAL A 312 14.33 0.26 12.51
N GLU A 313 13.33 -0.32 11.84
CA GLU A 313 12.31 -1.12 12.51
C GLU A 313 12.86 -2.38 13.17
N ASN A 314 13.83 -3.03 12.51
CA ASN A 314 14.53 -4.18 13.08
C ASN A 314 15.28 -3.78 14.36
N MET A 315 16.02 -2.67 14.32
CA MET A 315 16.73 -2.17 15.50
C MET A 315 15.78 -1.81 16.64
N HIS A 316 14.69 -1.09 16.33
CA HIS A 316 13.65 -0.78 17.32
C HIS A 316 13.06 -2.04 17.95
N SER A 317 12.75 -3.06 17.14
CA SER A 317 12.23 -4.33 17.65
C SER A 317 13.24 -5.03 18.57
N ARG A 318 14.53 -5.04 18.22
CA ARG A 318 15.58 -5.66 19.04
C ARG A 318 15.78 -4.93 20.37
N ILE A 319 15.69 -3.60 20.36
CA ILE A 319 15.72 -2.79 21.58
C ILE A 319 14.52 -3.17 22.45
N ARG A 320 13.28 -3.08 21.93
CA ARG A 320 12.05 -3.43 22.67
C ARG A 320 12.10 -4.82 23.29
N ALA A 321 12.66 -5.81 22.57
CA ALA A 321 12.76 -7.19 23.07
C ALA A 321 13.77 -7.37 24.22
N THR A 322 14.66 -6.41 24.45
CA THR A 322 15.73 -6.50 25.47
C THR A 322 15.67 -5.38 26.51
N THR A 323 14.65 -4.54 26.46
CA THR A 323 14.40 -3.45 27.40
C THR A 323 12.99 -3.56 27.96
N SER A 324 12.78 -3.05 29.16
CA SER A 324 11.46 -2.89 29.77
C SER A 324 10.82 -1.55 29.36
N PRO A 325 9.48 -1.44 29.27
CA PRO A 325 8.79 -0.16 29.12
C PRO A 325 9.07 0.86 30.24
N LYS A 326 9.65 0.39 31.37
CA LYS A 326 10.03 1.23 32.51
C LYS A 326 11.51 1.63 32.51
N ASP A 327 12.29 1.15 31.54
CA ASP A 327 13.71 1.49 31.48
C ASP A 327 13.92 2.97 31.16
N ALA A 328 14.85 3.59 31.87
CA ALA A 328 15.25 4.97 31.58
C ALA A 328 15.91 5.07 30.20
N ALA A 329 15.79 6.23 29.55
CA ALA A 329 16.33 6.46 28.22
C ALA A 329 17.83 6.15 28.08
N ASP A 330 18.63 6.46 29.09
CA ASP A 330 20.07 6.15 29.10
C ASP A 330 20.34 4.64 29.04
N ASN A 331 19.49 3.83 29.68
CA ASN A 331 19.61 2.37 29.63
C ASN A 331 19.23 1.85 28.25
N ILE A 332 18.16 2.38 27.67
CA ILE A 332 17.73 2.04 26.30
C ILE A 332 18.83 2.39 25.29
N GLN A 333 19.46 3.57 25.42
CA GLN A 333 20.58 3.99 24.57
C GLN A 333 21.79 3.05 24.71
N LYS A 334 22.22 2.76 25.95
CA LYS A 334 23.33 1.81 26.19
C LYS A 334 23.03 0.44 25.58
N GLN A 335 21.80 -0.04 25.77
CA GLN A 335 21.38 -1.32 25.22
C GLN A 335 21.40 -1.32 23.70
N ALA A 336 20.99 -0.22 23.05
CA ALA A 336 21.09 -0.08 21.60
C ALA A 336 22.55 -0.20 21.10
N TYR A 337 23.50 0.50 21.74
CA TYR A 337 24.91 0.38 21.38
C TYR A 337 25.47 -1.04 21.60
N LEU A 338 25.09 -1.71 22.69
CA LEU A 338 25.46 -3.10 22.94
C LEU A 338 24.90 -4.04 21.85
N LEU A 339 23.65 -3.84 21.45
CA LEU A 339 23.01 -4.62 20.38
C LEU A 339 23.68 -4.42 19.02
N ASP A 340 24.15 -3.20 18.73
CA ASP A 340 24.89 -2.88 17.51
C ASP A 340 26.30 -3.49 17.54
N PHE A 341 27.02 -3.35 18.65
CA PHE A 341 28.35 -3.92 18.85
C PHE A 341 28.34 -5.45 18.70
N HIS A 342 27.31 -6.11 19.23
CA HIS A 342 27.16 -7.56 19.18
C HIS A 342 26.35 -8.07 17.98
N LYS A 343 26.01 -7.24 16.99
CA LYS A 343 25.12 -7.65 15.88
C LYS A 343 25.69 -8.76 14.98
N TYR A 344 27.01 -8.97 15.01
CA TYR A 344 27.70 -10.05 14.28
C TYR A 344 28.39 -11.06 15.21
N SER A 345 27.99 -11.17 16.48
CA SER A 345 28.67 -12.10 17.38
C SER A 345 28.29 -13.55 17.06
N ALA A 346 29.30 -14.34 16.65
CA ALA A 346 29.14 -15.78 16.36
C ALA A 346 28.56 -16.54 17.56
N PHE A 347 28.89 -16.12 18.78
CA PHE A 347 28.31 -16.66 20.01
C PHE A 347 26.78 -16.52 20.03
N ARG A 348 26.24 -15.34 19.68
CA ARG A 348 24.78 -15.13 19.69
C ARG A 348 24.07 -15.89 18.56
N GLU A 349 24.73 -16.04 17.40
CA GLU A 349 24.21 -16.88 16.30
C GLU A 349 24.19 -18.38 16.67
N MET A 350 25.14 -18.86 17.47
CA MET A 350 25.17 -20.26 17.91
C MET A 350 24.05 -20.63 18.90
N PHE A 351 23.54 -19.67 19.66
CA PHE A 351 22.49 -19.88 20.67
C PHE A 351 21.13 -19.29 20.27
N SER A 352 20.99 -18.73 19.06
CA SER A 352 19.69 -18.26 18.57
C SER A 352 18.82 -19.45 18.19
N THR A 353 17.65 -19.59 18.83
CA THR A 353 16.63 -20.56 18.40
C THR A 353 16.03 -20.10 17.08
N THR A 354 15.95 -20.99 16.10
CA THR A 354 15.32 -20.69 14.80
C THR A 354 13.81 -20.81 14.94
N LYS A 355 13.05 -19.85 14.41
CA LYS A 355 11.58 -19.82 14.37
C LYS A 355 11.14 -19.91 12.93
N HIS A 356 10.13 -20.71 12.65
CA HIS A 356 9.50 -20.78 11.34
C HIS A 356 8.16 -20.04 11.35
N TYR A 357 7.69 -19.66 10.16
CA TYR A 357 6.33 -19.18 10.01
C TYR A 357 5.33 -20.25 10.51
N PRO A 358 4.24 -19.88 11.21
CA PRO A 358 3.36 -20.84 11.87
C PRO A 358 2.57 -21.75 10.92
N TYR A 359 2.55 -21.45 9.62
CA TYR A 359 1.87 -22.27 8.62
C TYR A 359 2.89 -22.85 7.64
N SER A 360 2.84 -24.16 7.44
CA SER A 360 3.59 -24.83 6.39
C SER A 360 3.01 -24.49 5.00
N PRO A 361 3.74 -24.75 3.89
CA PRO A 361 3.17 -24.61 2.55
C PRO A 361 1.90 -25.43 2.34
N ARG A 362 1.79 -26.57 3.04
CA ARG A 362 0.61 -27.45 2.99
C ARG A 362 -0.57 -26.85 3.74
N ASP A 363 -0.36 -26.25 4.91
CA ASP A 363 -1.41 -25.50 5.62
C ASP A 363 -1.92 -24.33 4.77
N LEU A 364 -1.00 -23.58 4.15
CA LEU A 364 -1.35 -22.48 3.28
C LEU A 364 -2.18 -22.95 2.08
N LYS A 365 -1.85 -24.10 1.46
CA LYS A 365 -2.68 -24.70 0.40
C LYS A 365 -4.09 -25.03 0.90
N PHE A 366 -4.22 -25.63 2.08
CA PHE A 366 -5.51 -25.93 2.70
C PHE A 366 -6.35 -24.68 2.95
N LEU A 367 -5.74 -23.64 3.55
CA LEU A 367 -6.41 -22.36 3.80
C LEU A 367 -6.79 -21.63 2.51
N THR A 368 -5.94 -21.72 1.47
CA THR A 368 -6.22 -21.16 0.14
C THR A 368 -7.45 -21.84 -0.46
N THR A 369 -7.51 -23.18 -0.41
CA THR A 369 -8.63 -23.98 -0.93
C THR A 369 -9.95 -23.58 -0.26
N LYS A 370 -9.97 -23.42 1.07
CA LYS A 370 -11.14 -22.89 1.79
C LYS A 370 -11.52 -21.49 1.33
N THR A 371 -10.52 -20.63 1.12
CA THR A 371 -10.73 -19.26 0.67
C THR A 371 -11.31 -19.22 -0.75
N CYS A 372 -10.89 -20.12 -1.66
CA CYS A 372 -11.49 -20.27 -2.98
C CYS A 372 -12.98 -20.59 -2.88
N ILE A 373 -13.34 -21.56 -2.03
CA ILE A 373 -14.74 -21.93 -1.80
C ILE A 373 -15.57 -20.75 -1.24
N PHE A 374 -14.99 -19.99 -0.30
CA PHE A 374 -15.61 -18.77 0.21
C PHE A 374 -15.87 -17.77 -0.91
N LEU A 375 -14.85 -17.44 -1.71
CA LEU A 375 -14.97 -16.46 -2.79
C LEU A 375 -16.00 -16.90 -3.83
N ILE A 376 -15.98 -18.16 -4.26
CA ILE A 376 -16.97 -18.72 -5.18
C ILE A 376 -18.38 -18.55 -4.60
N SER A 377 -18.58 -18.85 -3.31
CA SER A 377 -19.87 -18.68 -2.64
C SER A 377 -20.32 -17.22 -2.59
N GLN A 378 -19.40 -16.27 -2.34
CA GLN A 378 -19.69 -14.84 -2.39
C GLN A 378 -20.13 -14.40 -3.80
N PHE A 379 -19.40 -14.81 -4.84
CA PHE A 379 -19.77 -14.48 -6.22
C PHE A 379 -21.08 -15.12 -6.66
N GLN A 380 -21.37 -16.36 -6.25
CA GLN A 380 -22.64 -17.02 -6.51
C GLN A 380 -23.81 -16.23 -5.90
N GLU A 381 -23.65 -15.75 -4.66
CA GLU A 381 -24.68 -14.95 -3.99
C GLU A 381 -24.91 -13.60 -4.70
N ILE A 382 -23.83 -12.94 -5.14
CA ILE A 382 -23.91 -11.70 -5.96
C ILE A 382 -24.68 -11.97 -7.26
N TYR A 383 -24.37 -13.09 -7.93
CA TYR A 383 -25.02 -13.48 -9.18
C TYR A 383 -26.53 -13.67 -8.97
N ARG A 384 -26.93 -14.46 -7.97
CA ARG A 384 -28.34 -14.72 -7.64
C ARG A 384 -29.11 -13.45 -7.29
N LYS A 385 -28.56 -12.60 -6.42
CA LYS A 385 -29.24 -11.36 -5.97
C LYS A 385 -29.36 -10.31 -7.09
N ASN A 386 -28.48 -10.38 -8.10
CA ASN A 386 -28.59 -9.54 -9.29
C ASN A 386 -29.81 -9.94 -10.16
N GLU A 387 -30.16 -11.22 -10.24
CA GLU A 387 -31.39 -11.67 -10.92
C GLU A 387 -32.65 -11.18 -10.20
N GLU A 388 -32.66 -11.26 -8.86
CA GLU A 388 -33.77 -10.78 -8.01
C GLU A 388 -34.02 -9.27 -8.15
N THR A 389 -32.97 -8.46 -8.33
CA THR A 389 -33.08 -7.00 -8.49
C THR A 389 -33.45 -6.56 -9.92
N ASN A 390 -33.09 -7.33 -10.94
CA ASN A 390 -33.54 -7.10 -12.32
C ASN A 390 -35.03 -7.45 -12.53
N LEU A 391 -35.60 -8.34 -11.70
CA LEU A 391 -37.04 -8.61 -11.67
C LEU A 391 -37.85 -7.45 -11.05
N VAL A 392 -37.23 -6.53 -10.31
CA VAL A 392 -37.90 -5.45 -9.54
C VAL A 392 -37.64 -4.04 -10.09
N SER A 393 -36.58 -3.81 -10.87
CA SER A 393 -36.13 -2.44 -11.23
C SER A 393 -36.40 -2.00 -12.68
N SER A 394 -37.68 -1.89 -13.04
CA SER A 394 -38.12 -1.12 -14.22
C SER A 394 -38.14 0.41 -14.00
N LYS A 395 -37.47 0.94 -12.96
CA LYS A 395 -37.52 2.37 -12.58
C LYS A 395 -36.19 2.89 -12.04
N ILE A 396 -35.21 3.11 -12.92
CA ILE A 396 -34.12 4.06 -12.64
C ILE A 396 -34.30 5.29 -13.55
N PRO A 397 -34.36 6.53 -13.03
CA PRO A 397 -34.67 7.70 -13.85
C PRO A 397 -33.55 8.02 -14.85
N SER A 398 -33.95 8.49 -16.03
CA SER A 398 -33.07 8.91 -17.11
C SER A 398 -32.09 10.05 -16.70
N PRO A 399 -30.88 10.12 -17.29
CA PRO A 399 -29.80 11.00 -16.83
C PRO A 399 -30.01 12.51 -17.07
N LEU A 400 -31.04 12.89 -17.84
CA LEU A 400 -31.20 14.25 -18.38
C LEU A 400 -31.57 15.33 -17.33
N LYS A 401 -31.68 15.01 -16.03
CA LYS A 401 -32.07 15.97 -14.98
C LYS A 401 -31.08 16.13 -13.82
N ARG A 402 -29.81 15.71 -13.92
CA ARG A 402 -28.80 16.02 -12.88
C ARG A 402 -28.01 17.31 -13.19
N ARG A 403 -28.73 18.43 -13.25
CA ARG A 403 -28.16 19.79 -13.32
C ARG A 403 -28.11 20.51 -11.96
N LYS A 404 -28.44 19.84 -10.85
CA LYS A 404 -28.35 20.39 -9.49
C LYS A 404 -27.36 19.58 -8.65
N LYS A 405 -26.38 20.27 -8.06
CA LYS A 405 -25.44 19.81 -7.02
C LYS A 405 -26.18 19.00 -5.94
N LYS A 406 -26.35 17.68 -6.12
CA LYS A 406 -26.65 16.78 -5.01
C LYS A 406 -25.33 16.27 -4.48
N LYS A 407 -25.16 16.29 -3.14
CA LYS A 407 -24.01 15.66 -2.46
C LYS A 407 -23.91 14.20 -2.94
N LEU A 408 -22.70 13.72 -3.19
CA LEU A 408 -22.45 12.30 -3.50
C LEU A 408 -22.96 11.43 -2.34
N PRO A 409 -23.51 10.24 -2.60
CA PRO A 409 -23.84 9.28 -1.54
C PRO A 409 -22.61 8.99 -0.70
N THR A 410 -22.75 8.94 0.63
CA THR A 410 -21.65 8.62 1.55
C THR A 410 -21.47 7.11 1.74
N SER A 411 -22.55 6.33 1.57
CA SER A 411 -22.53 4.88 1.68
C SER A 411 -23.42 4.21 0.61
N TYR A 412 -23.19 2.92 0.38
CA TYR A 412 -23.94 2.04 -0.51
C TYR A 412 -24.30 0.76 0.25
N ASN A 413 -25.54 0.28 0.12
CA ASN A 413 -25.92 -1.01 0.67
C ASN A 413 -25.74 -2.09 -0.40
N LEU A 414 -24.81 -3.00 -0.16
CA LEU A 414 -24.51 -4.10 -1.06
C LEU A 414 -25.18 -5.40 -0.61
N PRO A 415 -25.72 -6.18 -1.56
CA PRO A 415 -26.45 -7.39 -1.27
C PRO A 415 -25.73 -8.39 -0.35
N THR A 416 -24.42 -8.63 -0.53
CA THR A 416 -23.66 -9.54 0.33
C THR A 416 -22.90 -8.78 1.42
N LEU A 417 -22.25 -7.66 1.13
CA LEU A 417 -21.39 -6.95 2.08
C LEU A 417 -22.12 -6.01 3.06
N GLY A 418 -23.42 -5.74 2.84
CA GLY A 418 -24.18 -4.78 3.63
C GLY A 418 -23.78 -3.34 3.33
N GLU A 419 -23.96 -2.44 4.30
CA GLU A 419 -23.61 -1.03 4.14
C GLU A 419 -22.08 -0.84 4.11
N ILE A 420 -21.59 -0.27 3.01
CA ILE A 420 -20.18 0.11 2.84
C ILE A 420 -20.05 1.61 2.55
N ASP A 421 -18.94 2.20 2.99
CA ASP A 421 -18.62 3.61 2.70
C ASP A 421 -18.12 3.79 1.26
N ILE A 422 -18.28 4.99 0.71
CA ILE A 422 -17.79 5.34 -0.64
C ILE A 422 -16.28 5.10 -0.82
N THR A 423 -15.50 5.10 0.26
CA THR A 423 -14.06 4.80 0.24
C THR A 423 -13.74 3.35 -0.15
N SER A 424 -14.70 2.42 0.02
CA SER A 424 -14.61 1.02 -0.42
C SER A 424 -15.03 0.83 -1.88
N MET A 425 -15.56 1.86 -2.54
CA MET A 425 -16.04 1.80 -3.92
C MET A 425 -14.92 2.07 -4.92
N PRO A 426 -14.95 1.52 -6.15
CA PRO A 426 -14.03 1.89 -7.22
C PRO A 426 -13.90 3.40 -7.42
N THR A 427 -12.72 3.88 -7.83
CA THR A 427 -12.42 5.32 -7.89
C THR A 427 -13.45 6.16 -8.65
N GLY A 428 -14.10 5.59 -9.67
CA GLY A 428 -15.11 6.30 -10.46
C GLY A 428 -16.22 6.88 -9.60
N TYR A 429 -16.61 6.20 -8.52
CA TYR A 429 -17.67 6.63 -7.60
C TYR A 429 -17.26 7.85 -6.76
N SER A 430 -15.95 8.08 -6.55
CA SER A 430 -15.43 9.27 -5.88
C SER A 430 -15.34 10.50 -6.80
N THR A 431 -15.57 10.33 -8.10
CA THR A 431 -15.55 11.44 -9.06
C THR A 431 -16.85 12.24 -9.04
N LEU A 432 -16.85 13.41 -9.68
CA LEU A 432 -18.07 14.19 -9.88
C LEU A 432 -19.10 13.49 -10.80
N PHE A 433 -18.68 12.45 -11.52
CA PHE A 433 -19.49 11.70 -12.46
C PHE A 433 -19.35 10.21 -12.14
N PRO A 434 -20.06 9.69 -11.12
CA PRO A 434 -20.05 8.26 -10.80
C PRO A 434 -20.43 7.39 -12.01
N PRO A 435 -19.92 6.15 -12.09
CA PRO A 435 -20.22 5.25 -13.19
C PRO A 435 -21.72 5.07 -13.42
N LEU A 436 -22.12 5.12 -14.68
CA LEU A 436 -23.49 4.83 -15.08
C LEU A 436 -23.76 3.32 -15.05
N PHE A 437 -24.99 2.98 -14.68
CA PHE A 437 -25.51 1.62 -14.75
C PHE A 437 -25.84 1.28 -16.21
N ASN A 438 -25.24 0.23 -16.75
CA ASN A 438 -25.45 -0.32 -18.11
C ASN A 438 -25.32 0.66 -19.30
N ASN A 439 -24.84 1.88 -19.08
CA ASN A 439 -24.66 2.90 -20.11
C ASN A 439 -23.19 3.31 -20.22
N CYS A 440 -22.83 3.74 -21.43
CA CYS A 440 -21.54 4.31 -21.74
C CYS A 440 -21.39 5.65 -21.02
N ASP A 441 -20.33 5.78 -20.25
CA ASP A 441 -20.00 6.96 -19.46
C ASP A 441 -19.57 8.17 -20.31
N HIS A 442 -19.44 7.98 -21.63
CA HIS A 442 -19.17 9.06 -22.59
C HIS A 442 -20.41 9.49 -23.40
N CYS A 443 -21.02 8.56 -24.15
CA CYS A 443 -22.10 8.88 -25.08
C CYS A 443 -23.51 8.67 -24.48
N TYR A 444 -23.59 8.18 -23.24
CA TYR A 444 -24.83 7.89 -22.51
C TYR A 444 -25.75 6.83 -23.15
N LYS A 445 -25.32 6.17 -24.23
CA LYS A 445 -26.05 5.06 -24.86
C LYS A 445 -25.80 3.75 -24.09
N ILE A 446 -26.70 2.78 -24.25
CA ILE A 446 -26.62 1.47 -23.60
C ILE A 446 -25.32 0.76 -24.04
N LEU A 447 -24.64 0.11 -23.10
CA LEU A 447 -23.54 -0.81 -23.38
C LEU A 447 -24.17 -2.15 -23.78
N ASN A 448 -24.35 -2.36 -25.08
CA ASN A 448 -24.88 -3.62 -25.59
C ASN A 448 -23.79 -4.68 -25.68
N ILE A 449 -24.23 -5.93 -25.53
CA ILE A 449 -23.38 -7.13 -25.55
C ILE A 449 -22.70 -7.35 -26.91
N ASN A 450 -23.36 -6.94 -27.99
CA ASN A 450 -22.83 -7.07 -29.35
C ASN A 450 -21.83 -5.96 -29.71
N ASP A 451 -21.78 -4.88 -28.91
CA ASP A 451 -20.85 -3.79 -29.14
C ASP A 451 -19.51 -4.12 -28.49
N GLN A 452 -18.40 -3.73 -29.10
CA GLN A 452 -17.11 -3.73 -28.42
C GLN A 452 -17.18 -2.71 -27.27
N THR A 453 -17.27 -3.20 -26.04
CA THR A 453 -17.32 -2.37 -24.82
C THR A 453 -16.13 -2.66 -23.91
N ILE A 454 -15.79 -1.69 -23.07
CA ILE A 454 -14.73 -1.82 -22.08
C ILE A 454 -15.21 -1.28 -20.74
N ILE A 455 -15.04 -2.06 -19.68
CA ILE A 455 -15.27 -1.65 -18.30
C ILE A 455 -13.90 -1.51 -17.63
N LEU A 456 -13.61 -0.31 -17.12
CA LEU A 456 -12.36 0.01 -16.46
C LEU A 456 -12.42 -0.36 -14.98
N ILE A 457 -11.27 -0.54 -14.34
CA ILE A 457 -11.19 -0.89 -12.91
C ILE A 457 -11.86 0.16 -12.00
N CYS A 458 -11.91 1.42 -12.44
CA CYS A 458 -12.62 2.49 -11.75
C CYS A 458 -14.15 2.39 -11.79
N GLY A 459 -14.71 1.40 -12.50
CA GLY A 459 -16.13 1.13 -12.65
C GLY A 459 -16.79 1.82 -13.86
N HIS A 460 -16.15 2.85 -14.43
CA HIS A 460 -16.60 3.48 -15.68
C HIS A 460 -16.52 2.51 -16.84
N GLY A 461 -17.51 2.56 -17.73
CA GLY A 461 -17.64 1.70 -18.90
C GLY A 461 -17.94 2.51 -20.14
N PHE A 462 -17.37 2.08 -21.26
CA PHE A 462 -17.39 2.83 -22.51
C PHE A 462 -17.60 1.87 -23.68
N HIS A 463 -18.22 2.37 -24.75
CA HIS A 463 -18.01 1.78 -26.08
C HIS A 463 -16.53 1.94 -26.44
N LEU A 464 -15.93 0.96 -27.11
CA LEU A 464 -14.51 0.98 -27.46
C LEU A 464 -14.17 2.21 -28.32
N GLU A 465 -15.05 2.59 -29.26
CA GLU A 465 -14.90 3.82 -30.05
C GLU A 465 -14.90 5.08 -29.18
N CYS A 466 -15.78 5.14 -28.16
CA CYS A 466 -15.82 6.26 -27.22
C CYS A 466 -14.57 6.31 -26.35
N TYR A 467 -14.04 5.16 -25.94
CA TYR A 467 -12.81 5.09 -25.18
C TYR A 467 -11.59 5.52 -26.03
N ASN A 468 -11.55 5.09 -27.30
CA ASN A 468 -10.53 5.48 -28.25
C ASN A 468 -10.56 6.99 -28.57
N SER A 469 -11.75 7.57 -28.76
CA SER A 469 -11.90 9.02 -28.98
C SER A 469 -11.50 9.87 -27.75
N MET A 470 -11.45 9.24 -26.57
CA MET A 470 -10.95 9.80 -25.33
C MET A 470 -9.45 9.53 -25.09
N GLU A 471 -8.70 9.12 -26.12
CA GLU A 471 -7.27 8.76 -26.05
C GLU A 471 -6.98 7.60 -25.08
N LYS A 472 -7.94 6.69 -24.91
CA LYS A 472 -7.83 5.54 -23.98
C LYS A 472 -7.52 5.98 -22.55
N LYS A 473 -8.23 7.00 -22.07
CA LYS A 473 -8.09 7.55 -20.71
C LYS A 473 -9.45 7.79 -20.09
N CYS A 474 -9.66 7.33 -18.86
CA CYS A 474 -10.81 7.76 -18.06
C CYS A 474 -10.69 9.25 -17.66
N ARG A 475 -11.29 10.16 -18.43
CA ARG A 475 -11.26 11.62 -18.17
C ARG A 475 -11.88 12.00 -16.81
N HIS A 476 -12.84 11.22 -16.30
CA HIS A 476 -13.45 11.47 -15.00
C HIS A 476 -12.45 11.23 -13.86
N CYS A 477 -11.76 10.08 -13.88
CA CYS A 477 -10.73 9.75 -12.90
C CYS A 477 -9.49 10.64 -13.04
N LEU A 478 -9.05 10.93 -14.27
CA LEU A 478 -7.94 11.87 -14.52
C LEU A 478 -8.18 13.24 -13.87
N ASN A 479 -9.39 13.79 -14.02
CA ASN A 479 -9.75 15.07 -13.39
C ASN A 479 -9.81 14.98 -11.86
N TYR A 480 -10.26 13.85 -11.32
CA TYR A 480 -10.27 13.60 -9.88
C TYR A 480 -8.83 13.55 -9.32
N TYR A 481 -7.94 12.79 -9.96
CA TYR A 481 -6.53 12.69 -9.58
C TYR A 481 -5.82 14.03 -9.67
N LYS A 482 -5.96 14.78 -10.78
CA LYS A 482 -5.38 16.13 -10.91
C LYS A 482 -5.79 17.05 -9.76
N LYS A 483 -7.09 17.08 -9.42
CA LYS A 483 -7.59 17.87 -8.28
C LYS A 483 -7.00 17.38 -6.96
N GLY A 484 -6.87 16.07 -6.77
CA GLY A 484 -6.23 15.46 -5.62
C GLY A 484 -4.77 15.87 -5.45
N ILE A 485 -3.98 15.83 -6.54
CA ILE A 485 -2.58 16.27 -6.56
C ILE A 485 -2.49 17.73 -6.11
N TRP A 486 -3.19 18.64 -6.80
CA TRP A 486 -3.14 20.06 -6.46
C TRP A 486 -3.59 20.35 -5.03
N LYS A 487 -4.69 19.73 -4.59
CA LYS A 487 -5.20 19.89 -3.22
C LYS A 487 -4.16 19.45 -2.18
N ASN A 488 -3.60 18.26 -2.34
CA ASN A 488 -2.72 17.67 -1.33
C ASN A 488 -1.31 18.27 -1.34
N VAL A 489 -0.77 18.63 -2.51
CA VAL A 489 0.48 19.39 -2.62
C VAL A 489 0.33 20.76 -1.98
N ASN A 490 -0.73 21.52 -2.29
CA ASN A 490 -0.97 22.82 -1.67
C ASN A 490 -1.14 22.71 -0.15
N ALA A 491 -1.86 21.69 0.31
CA ALA A 491 -2.01 21.43 1.75
C ALA A 491 -0.66 21.12 2.42
N PHE A 492 0.21 20.33 1.78
CA PHE A 492 1.55 20.04 2.28
C PHE A 492 2.39 21.32 2.36
N LEU A 493 2.48 22.08 1.27
CA LEU A 493 3.29 23.31 1.19
C LEU A 493 2.82 24.37 2.19
N ASN A 494 1.50 24.53 2.37
CA ASN A 494 0.95 25.42 3.39
C ASN A 494 1.37 25.00 4.81
N GLY A 495 1.39 23.68 5.07
CA GLY A 495 1.81 23.11 6.34
C GLY A 495 3.31 23.25 6.65
N LEU A 496 4.16 23.54 5.66
CA LEU A 496 5.59 23.82 5.88
C LEU A 496 5.82 25.26 6.39
N ASN A 497 4.98 26.22 5.96
CA ASN A 497 5.15 27.63 6.35
C ASN A 497 4.49 27.95 7.71
N SER A 498 3.70 27.04 8.30
CA SER A 498 3.05 27.28 9.59
C SER A 498 3.98 27.01 10.78
N GLU A 499 4.11 27.98 11.68
CA GLU A 499 4.87 27.87 12.96
C GLU A 499 4.10 27.12 14.06
N LYS A 500 2.82 26.81 13.84
CA LYS A 500 2.04 26.01 14.79
C LYS A 500 2.44 24.54 14.67
N ASN A 501 2.89 23.96 15.78
CA ASN A 501 2.89 22.51 15.97
C ASN A 501 1.47 22.03 15.72
N PHE A 502 1.26 21.34 14.61
CA PHE A 502 0.02 20.63 14.37
C PHE A 502 0.08 19.33 15.16
N ASP A 503 -0.01 19.42 16.49
CA ASP A 503 -0.09 18.25 17.38
C ASP A 503 -1.35 17.40 17.12
N LYS A 504 -2.25 17.83 16.23
CA LYS A 504 -3.45 17.10 15.79
C LYS A 504 -3.28 16.33 14.46
N ASP A 505 -2.08 16.34 13.87
CA ASP A 505 -1.79 15.68 12.58
C ASP A 505 -1.08 14.31 12.70
N LEU A 506 -0.81 13.86 13.92
CA LEU A 506 -0.38 12.48 14.16
C LEU A 506 -1.63 11.63 14.24
N ASP A 507 -1.75 10.64 13.36
CA ASP A 507 -2.70 9.57 13.59
C ASP A 507 -2.17 8.79 14.80
N ASP A 508 -2.95 8.73 15.89
CA ASP A 508 -2.71 7.92 17.10
C ASP A 508 -2.79 6.40 16.79
N ASP A 509 -2.09 5.94 15.76
CA ASP A 509 -2.00 4.52 15.41
C ASP A 509 -0.74 3.87 16.02
N ALA A 510 0.13 4.61 16.70
CA ALA A 510 1.29 4.08 17.43
C ALA A 510 0.92 3.53 18.82
N GLN A 511 -0.02 2.59 18.87
CA GLN A 511 -0.14 1.64 19.99
C GLN A 511 -0.18 0.23 19.42
N GLU A 512 0.99 -0.41 19.35
CA GLU A 512 1.09 -1.87 19.23
C GLU A 512 0.70 -2.49 20.58
N ASP A 513 -0.58 -2.76 20.79
CA ASP A 513 -1.02 -3.58 21.91
C ASP A 513 -0.62 -5.05 21.65
N THR A 514 0.28 -5.54 22.49
CA THR A 514 0.67 -6.94 22.56
C THR A 514 -0.40 -7.76 23.27
N GLU A 515 -1.48 -8.13 22.58
CA GLU A 515 -2.38 -9.21 23.06
C GLU A 515 -2.10 -10.51 22.31
N GLU A 516 -1.44 -11.45 22.98
CA GLU A 516 -1.13 -12.79 22.45
C GLU A 516 -2.41 -13.50 22.05
N ASP A 517 -2.66 -13.56 20.74
CA ASP A 517 -3.70 -14.39 20.16
C ASP A 517 -3.23 -15.85 20.21
N ASN A 518 -3.30 -16.47 21.40
CA ASN A 518 -3.07 -17.89 21.64
C ASN A 518 -4.22 -18.68 21.02
N ASN A 519 -4.16 -18.87 19.70
CA ASN A 519 -5.01 -19.79 18.98
C ASN A 519 -4.17 -20.76 18.14
N ASN A 520 -3.18 -21.38 18.78
CA ASN A 520 -2.63 -22.65 18.31
C ASN A 520 -3.62 -23.76 18.69
N SER A 521 -4.62 -24.00 17.84
CA SER A 521 -5.30 -25.29 17.85
C SER A 521 -4.76 -26.10 16.68
N GLU A 522 -3.71 -26.85 16.97
CA GLU A 522 -3.08 -27.83 16.09
C GLU A 522 -4.07 -28.98 15.83
N GLU A 523 -4.69 -29.02 14.65
CA GLU A 523 -5.29 -30.25 14.12
C GLU A 523 -4.14 -31.13 13.60
N THR A 524 -4.10 -32.40 14.04
CA THR A 524 -3.03 -33.36 13.69
C THR A 524 -2.93 -33.59 12.18
N GLU A 525 -1.70 -33.71 11.65
CA GLU A 525 -1.39 -33.73 10.20
C GLU A 525 -2.15 -34.78 9.36
N ILE A 526 -2.57 -35.89 9.97
CA ILE A 526 -3.34 -36.98 9.33
C ILE A 526 -4.80 -36.57 9.12
N ASP A 527 -5.40 -35.86 10.08
CA ASP A 527 -6.78 -35.37 9.99
C ASP A 527 -6.89 -34.24 8.95
N GLN A 528 -5.82 -33.44 8.81
CA GLN A 528 -5.70 -32.44 7.76
C GLN A 528 -5.55 -33.04 6.34
N LEU A 529 -4.87 -34.19 6.17
CA LEU A 529 -4.71 -34.84 4.84
C LEU A 529 -6.07 -35.25 4.25
N ASN A 530 -6.86 -35.99 5.03
CA ASN A 530 -8.15 -36.50 4.59
C ASN A 530 -9.15 -35.36 4.32
N ARG A 531 -9.08 -34.28 5.11
CA ARG A 531 -9.88 -33.07 4.87
C ARG A 531 -9.44 -32.31 3.62
N GLN A 532 -8.15 -32.30 3.29
CA GLN A 532 -7.64 -31.61 2.10
C GLN A 532 -8.19 -32.23 0.81
N GLU A 533 -8.14 -33.55 0.65
CA GLU A 533 -8.64 -34.21 -0.58
C GLU A 533 -10.14 -33.99 -0.79
N SER A 534 -10.93 -34.10 0.29
CA SER A 534 -12.37 -33.82 0.27
C SER A 534 -12.66 -32.36 -0.11
N LEU A 535 -11.87 -31.42 0.43
CA LEU A 535 -12.02 -29.99 0.17
C LEU A 535 -11.60 -29.61 -1.26
N GLU A 536 -10.53 -30.22 -1.79
CA GLU A 536 -10.12 -30.04 -3.19
C GLU A 536 -11.20 -30.56 -4.15
N LEU A 537 -11.86 -31.68 -3.82
CA LEU A 537 -12.99 -32.18 -4.60
C LEU A 537 -14.20 -31.23 -4.53
N ASP A 538 -14.53 -30.68 -3.36
CA ASP A 538 -15.59 -29.66 -3.22
C ASP A 538 -15.28 -28.41 -4.07
N LEU A 539 -14.04 -27.94 -4.04
CA LEU A 539 -13.61 -26.81 -4.87
C LEU A 539 -13.78 -27.10 -6.36
N LEU A 540 -13.34 -28.27 -6.84
CA LEU A 540 -13.50 -28.67 -8.24
C LEU A 540 -14.97 -28.75 -8.66
N ASN A 541 -15.82 -29.35 -7.82
CA ASN A 541 -17.26 -29.41 -8.05
C ASN A 541 -17.86 -28.01 -8.17
N ARG A 542 -17.56 -27.11 -7.22
CA ARG A 542 -18.03 -25.73 -7.24
C ARG A 542 -17.55 -24.94 -8.46
N ILE A 543 -16.29 -25.13 -8.88
CA ILE A 543 -15.76 -24.54 -10.11
C ILE A 543 -16.56 -25.03 -11.32
N SER A 544 -16.87 -26.32 -11.39
CA SER A 544 -17.66 -26.89 -12.49
C SER A 544 -19.08 -26.31 -12.54
N GLU A 545 -19.66 -26.01 -11.38
CA GLU A 545 -21.00 -25.40 -11.21
C GLU A 545 -21.04 -23.90 -11.51
N ILE A 546 -19.90 -23.19 -11.60
CA ILE A 546 -19.88 -21.76 -11.95
C ILE A 546 -20.62 -21.50 -13.27
N ASN A 547 -20.50 -22.41 -14.25
CA ASN A 547 -21.16 -22.25 -15.53
C ASN A 547 -22.70 -22.34 -15.41
N SER A 548 -23.23 -23.04 -14.41
CA SER A 548 -24.67 -23.27 -14.23
C SER A 548 -25.39 -22.22 -13.39
N TRP A 549 -24.69 -21.21 -12.84
CA TRP A 549 -25.36 -20.15 -12.05
C TRP A 549 -26.40 -19.35 -12.82
#